data_AF-A0A6B0RPD6-F1
#
_entry.id   AF-A0A6B0RPD6-F1
#
_cell.length_a   1.000
_cell.length_b   1.000
_cell.length_c   1.000
_cell.angle_alpha   90.00
_cell.angle_beta   90.00
_cell.angle_gamma   90.00
#
_symmetry.space_group_name_H-M   'P 1'
#
loop_
_entity.id
_entity.type
_entity.pdbx_description
1 polymer ?
#
loop_
_entity_poly.entity_id
_entity_poly.type
_entity_poly.pdbx_seq_one_letter_code
_entity_poly.pdbx_strand_id
1 'polypeptide(L)'
;MAEVAATGAGGEAMAAVAAGEGSSGPETLLKLLAGLTRPVVLPAPGRGLVGGLEETAQEAGLPVRAEPSPPFPTLGIGMDSCVIPLRHGGLSLVQTTDFFYPLVEDPYMMGRIACANVLSDLYAMGITECDNMLMLLSVSQSMPEEEREKITPLMIKGFRDAAEEGGTAVTGGQTVVNPWIIIGGVATVVCQPNEFILPDSAVVGDVLVLTKPLGTQVAVNAHQWLDNPERWNKIKMVVSREEVELGYQEAMFNMATLNRIAAGLMHTFNAHAATDITGFGILGHSQNLAKQQRNEVSFVIHNLPIIAKMAAISKASGRFGLLQGTSAETSGGLLICLPREQAARFCSEIKSSKYGEGHQAWIVGIVEKGNRTARIIDKPRVIEVLPRGATATPLVPENSSASSEPSL
;
A
#
# COMPACT_ATOMS: atom_id res chain seq x y z
N MET A 1 36.66 -17.86 10.07
CA MET A 1 37.00 -18.39 11.41
C MET A 1 37.18 -17.22 12.36
N ALA A 2 36.21 -16.99 13.23
CA ALA A 2 36.38 -16.34 14.53
C ALA A 2 35.09 -16.62 15.29
N GLU A 3 35.15 -17.67 16.09
CA GLU A 3 34.17 -18.12 17.05
C GLU A 3 34.36 -17.28 18.33
N VAL A 4 33.30 -16.74 18.91
CA VAL A 4 33.31 -16.28 20.31
C VAL A 4 32.02 -16.74 20.95
N ALA A 5 32.15 -17.79 21.77
CA ALA A 5 31.19 -18.22 22.75
C ALA A 5 31.68 -17.82 24.15
N ALA A 6 30.77 -17.32 24.98
CA ALA A 6 30.74 -17.43 26.45
C ALA A 6 29.42 -16.78 26.94
N THR A 7 28.37 -17.52 27.30
CA THR A 7 28.05 -18.03 28.67
C THR A 7 28.12 -16.91 29.72
N GLY A 8 27.12 -16.57 30.54
CA GLY A 8 25.87 -17.20 30.97
C GLY A 8 25.71 -16.89 32.46
N ALA A 9 24.62 -16.24 32.89
CA ALA A 9 24.09 -16.24 34.27
C ALA A 9 22.79 -15.41 34.32
N GLY A 10 21.67 -16.08 34.54
CA GLY A 10 20.35 -15.46 34.67
C GLY A 10 19.21 -16.45 34.43
N GLY A 11 19.36 -17.68 34.96
CA GLY A 11 18.27 -18.64 35.03
C GLY A 11 17.42 -18.39 36.28
N GLU A 12 16.15 -18.78 36.19
CA GLU A 12 15.11 -18.80 37.23
C GLU A 12 14.24 -17.53 37.37
N ALA A 13 13.25 -17.40 36.47
CA ALA A 13 11.88 -17.07 36.84
C ALA A 13 10.88 -17.45 35.74
N MET A 14 10.03 -18.44 36.05
CA MET A 14 8.73 -18.76 35.44
C MET A 14 8.70 -19.45 34.06
N ALA A 15 9.07 -20.72 34.06
CA ALA A 15 8.24 -21.76 33.44
C ALA A 15 7.17 -22.20 34.45
N ALA A 16 5.94 -21.70 34.35
CA ALA A 16 4.79 -22.27 35.05
C ALA A 16 3.45 -21.70 34.54
N VAL A 17 3.00 -22.01 33.31
CA VAL A 17 1.57 -22.17 33.01
C VAL A 17 1.41 -23.12 31.82
N ALA A 18 1.54 -24.43 32.05
CA ALA A 18 1.07 -25.47 31.15
C ALA A 18 0.71 -26.72 31.96
N ALA A 19 -0.37 -26.64 32.74
CA ALA A 19 -1.18 -27.77 33.20
C ALA A 19 -2.38 -27.20 33.99
N GLY A 20 -3.55 -27.17 33.36
CA GLY A 20 -4.79 -26.74 33.99
C GLY A 20 -5.92 -26.81 32.99
N GLU A 21 -6.55 -27.98 32.88
CA GLU A 21 -7.85 -28.12 32.24
C GLU A 21 -8.85 -27.14 32.88
N GLY A 22 -9.50 -26.32 32.05
CA GLY A 22 -10.50 -25.37 32.53
C GLY A 22 -10.90 -24.37 31.46
N SER A 23 -12.10 -24.54 30.91
CA SER A 23 -12.68 -23.67 29.89
C SER A 23 -12.66 -22.19 30.28
N SER A 24 -12.16 -21.31 29.42
CA SER A 24 -12.61 -19.92 29.39
C SER A 24 -12.34 -19.30 28.02
N GLY A 25 -13.43 -19.12 27.27
CA GLY A 25 -13.44 -18.44 25.98
C GLY A 25 -13.50 -16.91 26.12
N PRO A 26 -14.20 -16.19 25.22
CA PRO A 26 -14.02 -14.77 24.86
C PRO A 26 -14.30 -13.71 25.97
N GLU A 27 -14.47 -14.10 27.23
CA GLU A 27 -14.72 -13.17 28.34
C GLU A 27 -13.48 -12.36 28.76
N THR A 28 -12.26 -12.85 28.51
CA THR A 28 -11.04 -12.17 28.95
C THR A 28 -10.76 -10.91 28.12
N LEU A 29 -11.13 -10.91 26.83
CA LEU A 29 -10.98 -9.75 25.95
C LEU A 29 -12.02 -8.65 26.25
N LEU A 30 -13.24 -9.05 26.61
CA LEU A 30 -14.32 -8.13 27.03
C LEU A 30 -13.99 -7.43 28.36
N LYS A 31 -13.26 -8.08 29.27
CA LYS A 31 -12.82 -7.47 30.54
C LYS A 31 -11.72 -6.41 30.36
N LEU A 32 -10.88 -6.55 29.32
CA LEU A 32 -9.89 -5.53 28.95
C LEU A 32 -10.54 -4.29 28.32
N LEU A 33 -11.60 -4.48 27.52
CA LEU A 33 -12.33 -3.38 26.88
C LEU A 33 -13.24 -2.61 27.85
N ALA A 34 -13.79 -3.27 28.89
CA ALA A 34 -14.59 -2.61 29.93
C ALA A 34 -13.78 -1.70 30.87
N GLY A 35 -12.44 -1.82 30.89
CA GLY A 35 -11.55 -0.96 31.68
C GLY A 35 -11.33 0.43 31.09
N LEU A 36 -11.74 0.67 29.83
CA LEU A 36 -11.55 1.94 29.11
C LEU A 36 -12.75 2.89 29.20
N THR A 37 -13.82 2.54 29.92
CA THR A 37 -15.05 3.35 30.04
C THR A 37 -15.36 3.76 31.49
N ARG A 38 -14.37 4.26 32.24
CA ARG A 38 -14.64 4.97 33.51
C ARG A 38 -14.41 6.47 33.35
N PRO A 39 -15.39 7.33 33.72
CA PRO A 39 -15.16 8.77 33.77
C PRO A 39 -14.15 9.09 34.87
N VAL A 40 -13.22 9.99 34.58
CA VAL A 40 -12.35 10.61 35.58
C VAL A 40 -13.22 11.44 36.52
N VAL A 41 -13.31 11.03 37.79
CA VAL A 41 -13.96 11.82 38.85
C VAL A 41 -12.92 12.79 39.41
N LEU A 42 -13.11 14.09 39.19
CA LEU A 42 -12.36 15.14 39.88
C LEU A 42 -12.85 15.28 41.32
N PRO A 43 -11.96 15.51 42.32
CA PRO A 43 -12.37 15.68 43.70
C PRO A 43 -13.08 17.03 43.91
N ALA A 44 -14.18 17.01 44.67
CA ALA A 44 -14.96 18.19 45.04
C ALA A 44 -14.19 19.13 45.99
N PRO A 45 -14.37 20.47 45.88
CA PRO A 45 -13.76 21.41 46.82
C PRO A 45 -14.52 21.43 48.15
N GLY A 46 -13.77 21.36 49.25
CA GLY A 46 -14.28 21.41 50.61
C GLY A 46 -14.87 22.78 50.97
N ARG A 47 -15.98 22.76 51.72
CA ARG A 47 -16.63 23.93 52.32
C ARG A 47 -15.71 24.58 53.36
N GLY A 48 -15.33 25.84 53.12
CA GLY A 48 -14.88 26.78 54.14
C GLY A 48 -15.75 28.03 54.06
N LEU A 49 -16.39 28.38 55.17
CA LEU A 49 -17.15 29.62 55.36
C LEU A 49 -16.21 30.84 55.30
N VAL A 50 -16.67 31.95 54.70
CA VAL A 50 -16.65 33.33 55.25
C VAL A 50 -17.14 34.33 54.15
N GLY A 51 -18.19 35.07 54.50
CA GLY A 51 -18.32 36.52 54.30
C GLY A 51 -18.40 37.15 52.90
N GLY A 52 -19.63 37.51 52.49
CA GLY A 52 -20.03 38.83 51.95
C GLY A 52 -19.25 39.50 50.82
N LEU A 53 -19.93 39.71 49.68
CA LEU A 53 -20.21 41.00 49.02
C LEU A 53 -20.69 40.74 47.57
N GLU A 54 -21.77 41.41 47.18
CA GLU A 54 -22.25 41.46 45.79
C GLU A 54 -21.27 42.28 44.93
N GLU A 55 -20.95 41.80 43.72
CA GLU A 55 -20.62 42.70 42.61
C GLU A 55 -20.82 42.01 41.25
N THR A 56 -21.56 42.70 40.38
CA THR A 56 -21.81 42.40 38.97
C THR A 56 -20.56 42.58 38.11
N ALA A 57 -20.21 41.62 37.22
CA ALA A 57 -19.26 41.85 36.14
C ALA A 57 -19.46 40.90 34.93
N GLN A 58 -20.17 41.41 33.93
CA GLN A 58 -19.82 41.44 32.50
C GLN A 58 -18.89 40.34 31.94
N GLU A 59 -19.44 39.43 31.11
CA GLU A 59 -18.67 38.52 30.25
C GLU A 59 -17.90 39.32 29.19
N ALA A 60 -16.59 39.47 29.39
CA ALA A 60 -15.65 39.88 28.35
C ALA A 60 -15.20 38.63 27.58
N GLY A 61 -15.44 38.63 26.26
CA GLY A 61 -14.99 37.59 25.35
C GLY A 61 -13.46 37.42 25.39
N LEU A 62 -13.02 36.23 25.77
CA LEU A 62 -11.64 35.80 25.60
C LEU A 62 -11.49 35.11 24.24
N PRO A 63 -10.54 35.54 23.39
CA PRO A 63 -10.30 34.87 22.12
C PRO A 63 -9.74 33.47 22.38
N VAL A 64 -10.33 32.47 21.72
CA VAL A 64 -9.74 31.14 21.59
C VAL A 64 -8.37 31.33 20.94
N ARG A 65 -7.30 31.15 21.71
CA ARG A 65 -5.93 31.18 21.17
C ARG A 65 -5.83 30.01 20.18
N ALA A 66 -5.60 30.33 18.91
CA ALA A 66 -5.11 29.35 17.96
C ALA A 66 -3.77 28.82 18.50
N GLU A 67 -3.71 27.52 18.79
CA GLU A 67 -2.45 26.83 19.06
C GLU A 67 -1.48 27.14 17.92
N PRO A 68 -0.24 27.55 18.20
CA PRO A 68 0.73 27.80 17.15
C PRO A 68 0.93 26.51 16.34
N SER A 69 0.80 26.61 15.01
CA SER A 69 1.11 25.49 14.12
C SER A 69 2.51 24.96 14.42
N PRO A 70 2.70 23.63 14.54
CA PRO A 70 4.01 23.08 14.84
C PRO A 70 5.03 23.58 13.80
N PRO A 71 6.28 23.89 14.21
CA PRO A 71 7.29 24.47 13.34
C PRO A 71 7.72 23.53 12.19
N PHE A 72 7.37 22.25 12.28
CA PHE A 72 7.66 21.23 11.28
C PHE A 72 6.37 20.52 10.86
N PRO A 73 6.29 20.07 9.59
CA PRO A 73 5.15 19.28 9.14
C PRO A 73 4.95 18.03 9.99
N THR A 74 3.70 17.73 10.30
CA THR A 74 3.28 16.53 11.01
C THR A 74 2.25 15.78 10.18
N LEU A 75 2.30 14.44 10.22
CA LEU A 75 1.29 13.58 9.60
C LEU A 75 0.95 12.46 10.58
N GLY A 76 -0.32 12.44 11.00
CA GLY A 76 -0.86 11.42 11.89
C GLY A 76 -1.56 10.29 11.13
N ILE A 77 -2.52 9.63 11.80
CA ILE A 77 -3.34 8.57 11.18
C ILE A 77 -4.13 9.15 9.99
N GLY A 78 -4.09 8.46 8.85
CA GLY A 78 -4.95 8.75 7.69
C GLY A 78 -4.31 8.59 6.33
N MET A 79 -2.97 8.54 6.26
CA MET A 79 -2.18 8.40 5.03
C MET A 79 -1.18 7.24 5.13
N ASP A 80 -0.38 7.05 4.07
CA ASP A 80 0.55 5.93 3.85
C ASP A 80 1.61 5.81 4.96
N SER A 81 2.03 6.93 5.57
CA SER A 81 3.02 6.93 6.67
C SER A 81 2.70 8.02 7.70
N CYS A 82 3.25 7.85 8.91
CA CYS A 82 3.31 8.95 9.87
C CYS A 82 4.54 9.83 9.61
N VAL A 83 4.46 11.11 9.94
CA VAL A 83 5.59 12.05 9.97
C VAL A 83 5.60 12.71 11.34
N ILE A 84 6.64 12.41 12.13
CA ILE A 84 6.76 12.83 13.53
C ILE A 84 8.04 13.65 13.69
N PRO A 85 7.95 14.97 13.90
CA PRO A 85 9.10 15.82 14.19
C PRO A 85 9.84 15.31 15.45
N LEU A 86 11.14 15.12 15.31
CA LEU A 86 11.99 14.70 16.41
C LEU A 86 12.40 15.89 17.26
N ARG A 87 12.84 15.60 18.49
CA ARG A 87 13.38 16.61 19.42
C ARG A 87 14.72 17.18 18.96
N HIS A 88 15.33 16.62 17.92
CA HIS A 88 16.72 16.87 17.52
C HIS A 88 16.81 17.38 16.08
N GLY A 89 17.56 18.46 15.88
CA GLY A 89 18.16 18.81 14.59
C GLY A 89 17.21 19.09 13.41
N GLY A 90 15.92 19.38 13.67
CA GLY A 90 14.93 19.57 12.60
C GLY A 90 14.58 18.30 11.82
N LEU A 91 14.96 17.12 12.35
CA LEU A 91 14.69 15.83 11.75
C LEU A 91 13.24 15.39 12.00
N SER A 92 12.73 14.54 11.12
CA SER A 92 11.43 13.86 11.29
C SER A 92 11.61 12.35 11.18
N LEU A 93 10.91 11.61 12.04
CA LEU A 93 10.72 10.18 11.88
C LEU A 93 9.58 9.98 10.88
N VAL A 94 9.84 9.21 9.83
CA VAL A 94 8.81 8.70 8.92
C VAL A 94 8.79 7.19 9.04
N GLN A 95 7.61 6.65 9.31
CA GLN A 95 7.44 5.23 9.59
C GLN A 95 6.10 4.72 9.09
N THR A 96 6.11 3.49 8.60
CA THR A 96 4.93 2.72 8.21
C THR A 96 5.04 1.27 8.67
N THR A 97 3.90 0.58 8.70
CA THR A 97 3.81 -0.86 8.88
C THR A 97 2.70 -1.41 7.99
N ASP A 98 2.94 -2.57 7.38
CA ASP A 98 1.91 -3.29 6.64
C ASP A 98 2.15 -4.81 6.75
N PHE A 99 1.09 -5.59 6.56
CA PHE A 99 1.11 -7.04 6.53
C PHE A 99 -0.08 -7.60 5.77
N PHE A 100 0.09 -8.78 5.19
CA PHE A 100 -0.99 -9.47 4.51
C PHE A 100 -0.73 -10.99 4.48
N TYR A 101 -1.66 -11.72 3.87
CA TYR A 101 -1.64 -13.17 3.75
C TYR A 101 -0.99 -13.60 2.44
N PRO A 102 -0.36 -14.79 2.36
CA PRO A 102 0.21 -15.28 1.12
C PRO A 102 -0.78 -15.29 -0.04
N LEU A 103 -0.33 -14.75 -1.18
CA LEU A 103 -1.13 -14.61 -2.40
C LEU A 103 -0.47 -15.22 -3.65
N VAL A 104 0.80 -15.59 -3.56
CA VAL A 104 1.54 -16.33 -4.58
C VAL A 104 2.07 -17.64 -3.99
N GLU A 105 2.23 -18.65 -4.84
CA GLU A 105 2.69 -19.99 -4.46
C GLU A 105 4.21 -20.07 -4.24
N ASP A 106 4.99 -19.18 -4.88
CA ASP A 106 6.45 -19.11 -4.69
C ASP A 106 6.79 -18.38 -3.36
N PRO A 107 7.34 -19.07 -2.35
CA PRO A 107 7.61 -18.46 -1.06
C PRO A 107 8.69 -17.37 -1.12
N TYR A 108 9.68 -17.51 -2.00
CA TYR A 108 10.72 -16.50 -2.15
C TYR A 108 10.13 -15.21 -2.73
N MET A 109 9.32 -15.33 -3.77
CA MET A 109 8.63 -14.17 -4.35
C MET A 109 7.62 -13.57 -3.37
N MET A 110 6.93 -14.39 -2.57
CA MET A 110 6.05 -13.93 -1.50
C MET A 110 6.80 -13.04 -0.49
N GLY A 111 8.00 -13.46 -0.08
CA GLY A 111 8.90 -12.65 0.74
C GLY A 111 9.25 -11.31 0.12
N ARG A 112 9.63 -11.31 -1.17
CA ARG A 112 9.97 -10.09 -1.92
C ARG A 112 8.78 -9.13 -2.00
N ILE A 113 7.59 -9.64 -2.33
CA ILE A 113 6.36 -8.84 -2.43
C ILE A 113 6.02 -8.22 -1.08
N ALA A 114 6.15 -8.98 0.01
CA ALA A 114 5.86 -8.45 1.35
C ALA A 114 6.77 -7.30 1.75
N CYS A 115 8.08 -7.42 1.47
CA CYS A 115 9.03 -6.32 1.70
C CYS A 115 8.72 -5.11 0.81
N ALA A 116 8.47 -5.34 -0.49
CA ALA A 116 8.13 -4.28 -1.44
C ALA A 116 6.86 -3.53 -1.04
N ASN A 117 5.86 -4.23 -0.50
CA ASN A 117 4.63 -3.64 0.02
C ASN A 117 4.92 -2.74 1.24
N VAL A 118 5.67 -3.22 2.23
CA VAL A 118 6.03 -2.43 3.42
C VAL A 118 6.83 -1.18 3.06
N LEU A 119 7.74 -1.27 2.09
CA LEU A 119 8.51 -0.11 1.64
C LEU A 119 7.70 0.87 0.76
N SER A 120 6.60 0.42 0.17
CA SER A 120 5.79 1.19 -0.78
C SER A 120 5.26 2.49 -0.18
N ASP A 121 4.83 2.45 1.08
CA ASP A 121 4.35 3.63 1.82
C ASP A 121 5.42 4.71 2.03
N LEU A 122 6.68 4.32 2.31
CA LEU A 122 7.78 5.29 2.38
C LEU A 122 8.04 5.91 1.00
N TYR A 123 7.97 5.09 -0.05
CA TYR A 123 8.13 5.56 -1.43
C TYR A 123 6.99 6.51 -1.86
N ALA A 124 5.77 6.32 -1.36
CA ALA A 124 4.65 7.24 -1.57
C ALA A 124 4.91 8.64 -0.97
N MET A 125 5.74 8.72 0.08
CA MET A 125 6.21 9.98 0.66
C MET A 125 7.42 10.58 -0.09
N GLY A 126 7.85 10.00 -1.22
CA GLY A 126 9.01 10.46 -1.98
C GLY A 126 10.36 10.12 -1.36
N ILE A 127 10.38 9.30 -0.30
CA ILE A 127 11.61 8.94 0.42
C ILE A 127 12.24 7.75 -0.28
N THR A 128 13.47 7.87 -0.75
CA THR A 128 14.17 6.77 -1.47
C THR A 128 14.99 5.85 -0.57
N GLU A 129 15.27 6.29 0.66
CA GLU A 129 16.10 5.59 1.63
C GLU A 129 15.26 5.04 2.78
N CYS A 130 15.71 3.93 3.36
CA CYS A 130 15.11 3.35 4.56
C CYS A 130 16.22 2.98 5.53
N ASP A 131 16.23 3.59 6.71
CA ASP A 131 17.29 3.37 7.69
C ASP A 131 17.21 1.96 8.30
N ASN A 132 15.98 1.47 8.49
CA ASN A 132 15.76 0.21 9.20
C ASN A 132 14.45 -0.47 8.83
N MET A 133 14.49 -1.79 8.67
CA MET A 133 13.29 -2.62 8.61
C MET A 133 13.19 -3.61 9.77
N LEU A 134 11.94 -3.84 10.21
CA LEU A 134 11.58 -4.99 11.06
C LEU A 134 10.67 -5.93 10.27
N MET A 135 10.84 -7.24 10.43
CA MET A 135 9.99 -8.24 9.78
C MET A 135 8.94 -8.79 10.74
N LEU A 136 7.69 -8.80 10.31
CA LEU A 136 6.57 -9.41 11.02
C LEU A 136 6.17 -10.69 10.28
N LEU A 137 6.25 -11.82 10.97
CA LEU A 137 6.00 -13.13 10.37
C LEU A 137 5.13 -13.98 11.30
N SER A 138 4.20 -14.74 10.71
CA SER A 138 3.62 -15.89 11.38
C SER A 138 3.75 -17.15 10.55
N VAL A 139 4.00 -18.25 11.24
CA VAL A 139 3.99 -19.60 10.65
C VAL A 139 2.64 -20.24 10.91
N SER A 140 2.12 -20.97 9.92
CA SER A 140 0.82 -21.62 10.06
C SER A 140 0.90 -22.81 11.01
N GLN A 141 -0.07 -22.91 11.93
CA GLN A 141 -0.27 -24.05 12.82
C GLN A 141 -0.53 -25.36 12.06
N SER A 142 -1.16 -25.28 10.90
CA SER A 142 -1.50 -26.46 10.08
C SER A 142 -0.39 -26.88 9.12
N MET A 143 0.70 -26.11 9.01
CA MET A 143 1.84 -26.44 8.16
C MET A 143 2.76 -27.43 8.90
N PRO A 144 3.02 -28.63 8.32
CA PRO A 144 3.99 -29.59 8.84
C PRO A 144 5.36 -28.97 9.07
N GLU A 145 6.10 -29.46 10.06
CA GLU A 145 7.41 -28.93 10.43
C GLU A 145 8.39 -28.97 9.24
N GLU A 146 8.42 -30.08 8.49
CA GLU A 146 9.30 -30.23 7.32
C GLU A 146 8.99 -29.20 6.21
N GLU A 147 7.71 -28.87 5.99
CA GLU A 147 7.33 -27.82 5.04
C GLU A 147 7.72 -26.44 5.56
N ARG A 148 7.51 -26.19 6.85
CA ARG A 148 7.85 -24.93 7.52
C ARG A 148 9.34 -24.62 7.44
N GLU A 149 10.19 -25.62 7.64
CA GLU A 149 11.65 -25.51 7.53
C GLU A 149 12.13 -25.22 6.10
N LYS A 150 11.33 -25.49 5.07
CA LYS A 150 11.64 -25.19 3.67
C LYS A 150 11.07 -23.84 3.22
N ILE A 151 9.79 -23.60 3.50
CA ILE A 151 9.03 -22.43 3.04
C ILE A 151 9.46 -21.17 3.79
N THR A 152 9.64 -21.26 5.10
CA THR A 152 9.94 -20.08 5.94
C THR A 152 11.27 -19.44 5.56
N PRO A 153 12.40 -20.18 5.41
CA PRO A 153 13.66 -19.57 4.99
C PRO A 153 13.60 -18.91 3.62
N LEU A 154 12.82 -19.45 2.67
CA LEU A 154 12.64 -18.84 1.35
C LEU A 154 11.90 -17.50 1.45
N MET A 155 10.82 -17.41 2.23
CA MET A 155 10.12 -16.13 2.50
C MET A 155 11.05 -15.11 3.15
N ILE A 156 11.81 -15.53 4.17
CA ILE A 156 12.76 -14.64 4.86
C ILE A 156 13.86 -14.18 3.90
N LYS A 157 14.37 -15.08 3.05
CA LYS A 157 15.37 -14.75 2.04
C LYS A 157 14.83 -13.74 1.04
N GLY A 158 13.64 -13.97 0.50
CA GLY A 158 12.98 -13.03 -0.42
C GLY A 158 12.81 -11.64 0.20
N PHE A 159 12.31 -11.58 1.45
CA PHE A 159 12.16 -10.31 2.15
C PHE A 159 13.51 -9.57 2.31
N ARG A 160 14.56 -10.29 2.70
CA ARG A 160 15.91 -9.75 2.85
C ARG A 160 16.49 -9.25 1.53
N ASP A 161 16.39 -10.03 0.47
CA ASP A 161 16.94 -9.67 -0.84
C ASP A 161 16.23 -8.43 -1.42
N ALA A 162 14.93 -8.23 -1.13
CA ALA A 162 14.20 -7.02 -1.51
C ALA A 162 14.60 -5.81 -0.63
N ALA A 163 14.83 -6.02 0.67
CA ALA A 163 15.33 -4.97 1.55
C ALA A 163 16.72 -4.48 1.11
N GLU A 164 17.61 -5.40 0.73
CA GLU A 164 18.95 -5.08 0.22
C GLU A 164 18.89 -4.28 -1.09
N GLU A 165 18.01 -4.64 -2.03
CA GLU A 165 17.73 -3.85 -3.23
C GLU A 165 17.19 -2.44 -2.89
N GLY A 166 16.38 -2.34 -1.84
CA GLY A 166 15.89 -1.09 -1.27
C GLY A 166 16.98 -0.26 -0.59
N GLY A 167 18.21 -0.77 -0.47
CA GLY A 167 19.32 -0.10 0.22
C GLY A 167 19.23 -0.16 1.74
N THR A 168 18.46 -1.11 2.29
CA THR A 168 18.22 -1.24 3.74
C THR A 168 18.45 -2.67 4.22
N ALA A 169 18.29 -2.89 5.52
CA ALA A 169 18.46 -4.19 6.15
C ALA A 169 17.35 -4.49 7.16
N VAL A 170 17.02 -5.78 7.27
CA VAL A 170 16.16 -6.30 8.34
C VAL A 170 17.03 -6.56 9.57
N THR A 171 16.86 -5.77 10.63
CA THR A 171 17.69 -5.85 11.84
C THR A 171 16.99 -6.51 13.02
N GLY A 172 15.70 -6.79 12.89
CA GLY A 172 14.88 -7.41 13.92
C GLY A 172 13.51 -7.79 13.39
N GLY A 173 12.66 -8.27 14.29
CA GLY A 173 11.33 -8.72 13.94
C GLY A 173 10.72 -9.63 14.99
N GLN A 174 9.52 -10.13 14.70
CA GLN A 174 8.85 -11.11 15.53
C GLN A 174 8.27 -12.22 14.66
N THR A 175 8.48 -13.46 15.08
CA THR A 175 7.83 -14.63 14.48
C THR A 175 6.92 -15.29 15.50
N VAL A 176 5.67 -15.57 15.12
CA VAL A 176 4.69 -16.26 15.99
C VAL A 176 4.02 -17.42 15.28
N VAL A 177 3.47 -18.35 16.05
CA VAL A 177 2.60 -19.41 15.51
C VAL A 177 1.16 -18.88 15.44
N ASN A 178 0.52 -19.00 14.28
CA ASN A 178 -0.82 -18.48 14.03
C ASN A 178 -1.59 -19.45 13.10
N PRO A 179 -2.94 -19.50 13.07
CA PRO A 179 -3.65 -20.37 12.12
C PRO A 179 -3.27 -20.09 10.67
N TRP A 180 -3.02 -18.82 10.33
CA TRP A 180 -2.64 -18.38 9.00
C TRP A 180 -1.21 -17.85 8.96
N ILE A 181 -0.58 -17.96 7.81
CA ILE A 181 0.70 -17.27 7.53
C ILE A 181 0.39 -15.78 7.37
N ILE A 182 1.14 -14.95 8.08
CA ILE A 182 1.12 -13.49 7.95
C ILE A 182 2.55 -13.09 7.63
N ILE A 183 2.71 -12.21 6.65
CA ILE A 183 4.01 -11.67 6.30
C ILE A 183 3.88 -10.16 6.09
N GLY A 184 4.83 -9.42 6.65
CA GLY A 184 4.81 -7.97 6.65
C GLY A 184 6.00 -7.42 7.40
N GLY A 185 5.89 -6.17 7.82
CA GLY A 185 7.01 -5.50 8.45
C GLY A 185 6.74 -4.06 8.82
N VAL A 186 7.83 -3.41 9.18
CA VAL A 186 7.91 -2.00 9.51
C VAL A 186 9.07 -1.43 8.71
N ALA A 187 8.87 -0.28 8.07
CA ALA A 187 9.94 0.49 7.47
C ALA A 187 10.03 1.85 8.15
N THR A 188 11.24 2.24 8.52
CA THR A 188 11.51 3.47 9.26
C THR A 188 12.66 4.23 8.64
N VAL A 189 12.54 5.56 8.61
CA VAL A 189 13.60 6.49 8.22
C VAL A 189 13.54 7.73 9.10
N VAL A 190 14.71 8.32 9.35
CA VAL A 190 14.85 9.63 9.97
C VAL A 190 15.43 10.59 8.95
N CYS A 191 14.63 11.54 8.49
CA CYS A 191 14.99 12.38 7.37
C CYS A 191 14.74 13.87 7.62
N GLN A 192 15.37 14.69 6.80
CA GLN A 192 15.18 16.14 6.74
C GLN A 192 13.88 16.50 6.01
N PRO A 193 13.32 17.72 6.22
CA PRO A 193 12.08 18.15 5.59
C PRO A 193 12.06 18.17 4.06
N ASN A 194 13.23 18.21 3.41
CA ASN A 194 13.35 18.21 1.95
C ASN A 194 13.45 16.80 1.34
N GLU A 195 13.58 15.76 2.15
CA GLU A 195 13.71 14.37 1.69
C GLU A 195 12.37 13.67 1.52
N PHE A 196 11.30 14.24 2.08
CA PHE A 196 9.92 13.76 1.91
C PHE A 196 9.02 14.81 1.26
N ILE A 197 7.97 14.33 0.59
CA ILE A 197 6.94 15.13 -0.05
C ILE A 197 5.63 14.88 0.70
N LEU A 198 5.02 15.94 1.24
CA LEU A 198 3.73 15.82 1.89
C LEU A 198 2.63 15.53 0.86
N PRO A 199 1.71 14.60 1.13
CA PRO A 199 0.71 14.17 0.15
C PRO A 199 -0.51 15.10 0.11
N ASP A 200 -0.32 16.43 0.08
CA ASP A 200 -1.39 17.40 0.34
C ASP A 200 -1.41 18.65 -0.57
N SER A 201 -0.53 18.72 -1.57
CA SER A 201 -0.26 19.95 -2.32
C SER A 201 -0.74 19.93 -3.78
N ALA A 202 -1.58 18.99 -4.19
CA ALA A 202 -2.12 18.93 -5.55
C ALA A 202 -2.89 20.20 -5.93
N VAL A 203 -2.78 20.62 -7.19
CA VAL A 203 -3.41 21.84 -7.73
C VAL A 203 -4.28 21.53 -8.94
N VAL A 204 -5.24 22.42 -9.23
CA VAL A 204 -6.06 22.32 -10.44
C VAL A 204 -5.16 22.37 -11.68
N GLY A 205 -5.34 21.39 -12.58
CA GLY A 205 -4.57 21.28 -13.81
C GLY A 205 -3.47 20.21 -13.76
N ASP A 206 -3.08 19.77 -12.56
CA ASP A 206 -2.23 18.59 -12.38
C ASP A 206 -2.84 17.37 -13.09
N VAL A 207 -1.98 16.41 -13.40
CA VAL A 207 -2.38 15.11 -13.93
C VAL A 207 -2.03 14.01 -12.94
N LEU A 208 -2.80 12.93 -13.00
CA LEU A 208 -2.60 11.74 -12.17
C LEU A 208 -1.77 10.73 -12.96
N VAL A 209 -0.63 10.33 -12.41
CA VAL A 209 0.26 9.32 -13.00
C VAL A 209 0.26 8.05 -12.14
N LEU A 210 0.02 6.90 -12.74
CA LEU A 210 0.09 5.59 -12.08
C LEU A 210 1.31 4.81 -12.57
N THR A 211 2.08 4.21 -11.65
CA THR A 211 3.39 3.60 -11.99
C THR A 211 3.40 2.07 -12.12
N LYS A 212 2.31 1.38 -11.79
CA LYS A 212 2.14 -0.05 -12.03
C LYS A 212 0.72 -0.35 -12.55
N PRO A 213 0.55 -1.41 -13.35
CA PRO A 213 -0.78 -1.80 -13.81
C PRO A 213 -1.63 -2.35 -12.65
N LEU A 214 -2.94 -2.25 -12.80
CA LEU A 214 -3.95 -2.78 -11.89
C LEU A 214 -4.32 -4.23 -12.23
N GLY A 215 -5.03 -4.88 -11.31
CA GLY A 215 -5.62 -6.20 -11.51
C GLY A 215 -4.82 -7.34 -10.87
N THR A 216 -3.95 -7.06 -9.90
CA THR A 216 -3.14 -8.11 -9.26
C THR A 216 -4.02 -9.11 -8.51
N GLN A 217 -5.06 -8.66 -7.80
CA GLN A 217 -6.02 -9.55 -7.14
C GLN A 217 -6.70 -10.49 -8.14
N VAL A 218 -7.07 -9.98 -9.33
CA VAL A 218 -7.72 -10.80 -10.36
C VAL A 218 -6.76 -11.86 -10.89
N ALA A 219 -5.50 -11.49 -11.15
CA ALA A 219 -4.47 -12.39 -11.64
C ALA A 219 -4.20 -13.55 -10.67
N VAL A 220 -3.97 -13.25 -9.39
CA VAL A 220 -3.69 -14.29 -8.38
C VAL A 220 -4.89 -15.20 -8.14
N ASN A 221 -6.11 -14.64 -8.13
CA ASN A 221 -7.31 -15.46 -7.99
C ASN A 221 -7.56 -16.32 -9.24
N ALA A 222 -7.35 -15.78 -10.44
CA ALA A 222 -7.52 -16.55 -11.67
C ALA A 222 -6.56 -17.74 -11.72
N HIS A 223 -5.30 -17.55 -11.29
CA HIS A 223 -4.32 -18.62 -11.15
C HIS A 223 -4.78 -19.70 -10.17
N GLN A 224 -5.18 -19.32 -8.95
CA GLN A 224 -5.74 -20.27 -7.97
C GLN A 224 -6.98 -21.00 -8.48
N TRP A 225 -7.77 -20.37 -9.35
CA TRP A 225 -8.97 -21.00 -9.90
C TRP A 225 -8.67 -22.08 -10.94
N LEU A 226 -7.44 -22.17 -11.48
CA LEU A 226 -7.03 -23.24 -12.39
C LEU A 226 -7.22 -24.64 -11.77
N ASP A 227 -7.05 -24.74 -10.45
CA ASP A 227 -7.22 -25.95 -9.65
C ASP A 227 -8.62 -26.07 -9.01
N ASN A 228 -9.51 -25.12 -9.30
CA ASN A 228 -10.91 -25.14 -8.85
C ASN A 228 -11.86 -25.22 -10.06
N PRO A 229 -12.35 -26.42 -10.43
CA PRO A 229 -13.18 -26.61 -11.62
C PRO A 229 -14.42 -25.72 -11.68
N GLU A 230 -15.09 -25.48 -10.54
CA GLU A 230 -16.29 -24.65 -10.48
C GLU A 230 -15.97 -23.19 -10.83
N ARG A 231 -14.87 -22.65 -10.29
CA ARG A 231 -14.46 -21.27 -10.55
C ARG A 231 -13.82 -21.12 -11.93
N TRP A 232 -12.98 -22.06 -12.37
CA TRP A 232 -12.40 -22.09 -13.71
C TRP A 232 -13.48 -22.07 -14.80
N ASN A 233 -14.54 -22.86 -14.63
CA ASN A 233 -15.65 -22.93 -15.58
C ASN A 233 -16.33 -21.58 -15.83
N LYS A 234 -16.25 -20.62 -14.91
CA LYS A 234 -16.83 -19.27 -15.04
C LYS A 234 -16.00 -18.36 -15.95
N ILE A 235 -14.70 -18.62 -16.11
CA ILE A 235 -13.78 -17.73 -16.83
C ILE A 235 -13.10 -18.40 -18.04
N LYS A 236 -13.16 -19.72 -18.17
CA LYS A 236 -12.49 -20.49 -19.26
C LYS A 236 -12.90 -20.10 -20.68
N MET A 237 -14.03 -19.40 -20.86
CA MET A 237 -14.50 -18.93 -22.17
C MET A 237 -13.90 -17.58 -22.57
N VAL A 238 -13.28 -16.85 -21.63
CA VAL A 238 -12.72 -15.51 -21.87
C VAL A 238 -11.20 -15.45 -21.75
N VAL A 239 -10.58 -16.49 -21.19
CA VAL A 239 -9.13 -16.59 -20.99
C VAL A 239 -8.66 -18.04 -21.09
N SER A 240 -7.50 -18.24 -21.69
CA SER A 240 -6.79 -19.53 -21.72
C SER A 240 -5.96 -19.76 -20.46
N ARG A 241 -5.53 -21.00 -20.21
CA ARG A 241 -4.63 -21.29 -19.08
C ARG A 241 -3.28 -20.58 -19.20
N GLU A 242 -2.76 -20.48 -20.41
CA GLU A 242 -1.49 -19.79 -20.71
C GLU A 242 -1.58 -18.28 -20.42
N GLU A 243 -2.68 -17.64 -20.82
CA GLU A 243 -2.90 -16.22 -20.52
C GLU A 243 -3.07 -15.94 -19.02
N VAL A 244 -3.68 -16.89 -18.27
CA VAL A 244 -3.73 -16.79 -16.80
C VAL A 244 -2.34 -16.88 -16.20
N GLU A 245 -1.52 -17.83 -16.65
CA GLU A 245 -0.14 -17.97 -16.16
C GLU A 245 0.68 -16.71 -16.44
N LEU A 246 0.64 -16.19 -17.66
CA LEU A 246 1.32 -14.95 -18.02
C LEU A 246 0.85 -13.75 -17.18
N GLY A 247 -0.46 -13.63 -16.95
CA GLY A 247 -1.03 -12.59 -16.09
C GLY A 247 -0.59 -12.73 -14.63
N TYR A 248 -0.49 -13.95 -14.11
CA TYR A 248 -0.01 -14.24 -12.77
C TYR A 248 1.48 -13.90 -12.59
N GLN A 249 2.32 -14.31 -13.55
CA GLN A 249 3.74 -13.96 -13.55
C GLN A 249 3.94 -12.44 -13.62
N GLU A 250 3.22 -11.75 -14.51
CA GLU A 250 3.29 -10.28 -14.61
C GLU A 250 2.85 -9.59 -13.31
N ALA A 251 1.77 -10.07 -12.69
CA ALA A 251 1.34 -9.56 -11.39
C ALA A 251 2.43 -9.78 -10.34
N MET A 252 2.96 -11.00 -10.23
CA MET A 252 4.01 -11.35 -9.26
C MET A 252 5.26 -10.47 -9.42
N PHE A 253 5.72 -10.21 -10.65
CA PHE A 253 6.86 -9.34 -10.91
C PHE A 253 6.59 -7.87 -10.57
N ASN A 254 5.42 -7.34 -10.95
CA ASN A 254 5.04 -5.97 -10.59
C ASN A 254 4.90 -5.78 -9.07
N MET A 255 4.29 -6.74 -8.38
CA MET A 255 4.16 -6.71 -6.92
C MET A 255 5.51 -6.81 -6.20
N ALA A 256 6.51 -7.47 -6.79
CA ALA A 256 7.86 -7.58 -6.22
C ALA A 256 8.78 -6.39 -6.56
N THR A 257 8.34 -5.49 -7.46
CA THR A 257 9.11 -4.33 -7.91
C THR A 257 9.00 -3.19 -6.89
N LEU A 258 10.11 -2.62 -6.45
CA LEU A 258 10.11 -1.49 -5.51
C LEU A 258 9.64 -0.18 -6.17
N ASN A 259 8.86 0.63 -5.46
CA ASN A 259 8.47 1.97 -5.91
C ASN A 259 9.62 3.02 -5.73
N ARG A 260 10.83 2.58 -5.35
CA ARG A 260 12.00 3.43 -5.05
C ARG A 260 12.36 4.40 -6.16
N ILE A 261 12.37 3.94 -7.41
CA ILE A 261 12.70 4.79 -8.57
C ILE A 261 11.62 5.87 -8.74
N ALA A 262 10.33 5.50 -8.62
CA ALA A 262 9.23 6.44 -8.72
C ALA A 262 9.31 7.53 -7.64
N ALA A 263 9.65 7.16 -6.40
CA ALA A 263 9.86 8.09 -5.29
C ALA A 263 10.97 9.12 -5.59
N GLY A 264 12.12 8.69 -6.11
CA GLY A 264 13.20 9.62 -6.48
C GLY A 264 12.82 10.56 -7.64
N LEU A 265 12.08 10.05 -8.61
CA LEU A 265 11.60 10.84 -9.74
C LEU A 265 10.50 11.85 -9.33
N MET A 266 9.75 11.60 -8.24
CA MET A 266 8.79 12.57 -7.71
C MET A 266 9.48 13.89 -7.34
N HIS A 267 10.65 13.85 -6.70
CA HIS A 267 11.45 15.04 -6.42
C HIS A 267 11.93 15.73 -7.70
N THR A 268 12.46 14.96 -8.64
CA THR A 268 13.02 15.47 -9.91
C THR A 268 11.97 16.20 -10.76
N PHE A 269 10.74 15.68 -10.78
CA PHE A 269 9.65 16.20 -11.61
C PHE A 269 8.61 16.99 -10.80
N ASN A 270 8.94 17.37 -9.56
CA ASN A 270 8.18 18.28 -8.73
C ASN A 270 6.74 17.80 -8.46
N ALA A 271 6.61 16.53 -8.04
CA ALA A 271 5.33 15.96 -7.62
C ALA A 271 4.72 16.75 -6.46
N HIS A 272 3.40 16.89 -6.49
CA HIS A 272 2.65 17.68 -5.51
C HIS A 272 2.00 16.82 -4.43
N ALA A 273 1.69 15.57 -4.74
CA ALA A 273 1.13 14.61 -3.79
C ALA A 273 1.26 13.20 -4.38
N ALA A 274 1.36 12.18 -3.54
CA ALA A 274 1.26 10.79 -3.96
C ALA A 274 0.66 9.92 -2.85
N THR A 275 0.18 8.74 -3.25
CA THR A 275 -0.21 7.61 -2.41
C THR A 275 0.15 6.35 -3.18
N ASP A 276 0.28 5.20 -2.53
CA ASP A 276 0.35 3.94 -3.25
C ASP A 276 -1.05 3.31 -3.43
N ILE A 277 -1.17 2.36 -4.37
CA ILE A 277 -2.42 1.64 -4.62
C ILE A 277 -2.32 0.22 -4.05
N THR A 278 -3.01 -0.05 -2.94
CA THR A 278 -3.02 -1.35 -2.27
C THR A 278 -4.45 -1.84 -2.02
N GLY A 279 -4.80 -2.17 -0.77
CA GLY A 279 -5.97 -2.98 -0.41
C GLY A 279 -7.33 -2.35 -0.72
N PHE A 280 -7.42 -1.02 -0.84
CA PHE A 280 -8.69 -0.33 -1.14
C PHE A 280 -8.96 -0.12 -2.63
N GLY A 281 -8.01 -0.54 -3.48
CA GLY A 281 -8.08 -0.33 -4.92
C GLY A 281 -7.87 1.13 -5.32
N ILE A 282 -7.70 1.35 -6.63
CA ILE A 282 -7.35 2.67 -7.15
C ILE A 282 -8.33 3.77 -6.72
N LEU A 283 -9.64 3.49 -6.69
CA LEU A 283 -10.63 4.49 -6.31
C LEU A 283 -10.53 4.83 -4.82
N GLY A 284 -10.39 3.83 -3.94
CA GLY A 284 -10.31 4.02 -2.50
C GLY A 284 -9.09 4.86 -2.09
N HIS A 285 -7.91 4.51 -2.60
CA HIS A 285 -6.67 5.27 -2.35
C HIS A 285 -6.73 6.67 -2.96
N SER A 286 -7.30 6.83 -4.17
CA SER A 286 -7.51 8.16 -4.76
C SER A 286 -8.44 9.04 -3.91
N GLN A 287 -9.48 8.46 -3.30
CA GLN A 287 -10.39 9.18 -2.42
C GLN A 287 -9.71 9.61 -1.13
N ASN A 288 -8.84 8.77 -0.55
CA ASN A 288 -8.06 9.14 0.63
C ASN A 288 -7.08 10.26 0.30
N LEU A 289 -6.33 10.15 -0.80
CA LEU A 289 -5.42 11.20 -1.24
C LEU A 289 -6.16 12.50 -1.54
N ALA A 290 -7.31 12.46 -2.22
CA ALA A 290 -8.11 13.65 -2.52
C ALA A 290 -8.58 14.37 -1.23
N LYS A 291 -9.01 13.61 -0.22
CA LYS A 291 -9.43 14.15 1.10
C LYS A 291 -8.30 14.88 1.83
N GLN A 292 -7.07 14.44 1.64
CA GLN A 292 -5.89 14.99 2.29
C GLN A 292 -5.45 16.34 1.70
N GLN A 293 -5.91 16.70 0.50
CA GLN A 293 -5.45 17.90 -0.19
C GLN A 293 -5.84 19.19 0.55
N ARG A 294 -4.89 20.12 0.67
CA ARG A 294 -5.16 21.45 1.24
C ARG A 294 -6.06 22.26 0.32
N ASN A 295 -5.82 22.18 -0.99
CA ASN A 295 -6.60 22.88 -2.01
C ASN A 295 -7.97 22.24 -2.24
N GLU A 296 -8.92 23.05 -2.74
CA GLU A 296 -10.24 22.59 -3.19
C GLU A 296 -10.16 21.92 -4.57
N VAL A 297 -9.60 20.72 -4.58
CA VAL A 297 -9.38 19.92 -5.79
C VAL A 297 -10.15 18.61 -5.75
N SER A 298 -10.34 17.97 -6.89
CA SER A 298 -10.89 16.61 -7.00
C SER A 298 -10.24 15.85 -8.12
N PHE A 299 -10.17 14.53 -7.98
CA PHE A 299 -9.45 13.65 -8.88
C PHE A 299 -10.41 12.94 -9.82
N VAL A 300 -10.10 12.98 -11.12
CA VAL A 300 -10.91 12.31 -12.14
C VAL A 300 -10.04 11.35 -12.94
N ILE A 301 -10.29 10.06 -12.73
CA ILE A 301 -9.60 8.99 -13.45
C ILE A 301 -10.37 8.68 -14.72
N HIS A 302 -9.68 8.75 -15.85
CA HIS A 302 -10.22 8.58 -17.20
C HIS A 302 -9.85 7.24 -17.81
N ASN A 303 -8.69 6.71 -17.44
CA ASN A 303 -8.18 5.47 -18.00
C ASN A 303 -7.54 4.60 -16.91
N LEU A 304 -7.56 3.28 -17.13
CA LEU A 304 -7.09 2.27 -16.18
C LEU A 304 -6.10 1.35 -16.92
N PRO A 305 -4.79 1.43 -16.62
CA PRO A 305 -3.84 0.42 -17.07
C PRO A 305 -4.08 -0.87 -16.28
N ILE A 306 -4.46 -1.93 -16.97
CA ILE A 306 -4.87 -3.20 -16.37
C ILE A 306 -4.04 -4.32 -17.02
N ILE A 307 -3.50 -5.23 -16.22
CA ILE A 307 -2.82 -6.43 -16.73
C ILE A 307 -3.75 -7.14 -17.71
N ALA A 308 -3.21 -7.51 -18.87
CA ALA A 308 -4.04 -7.96 -19.97
C ALA A 308 -4.96 -9.12 -19.56
N LYS A 309 -6.18 -9.14 -20.12
CA LYS A 309 -7.26 -10.10 -19.79
C LYS A 309 -7.88 -9.98 -18.40
N MET A 310 -7.27 -9.29 -17.43
CA MET A 310 -7.84 -9.19 -16.08
C MET A 310 -9.16 -8.43 -16.05
N ALA A 311 -9.35 -7.44 -16.93
CA ALA A 311 -10.64 -6.77 -17.11
C ALA A 311 -11.73 -7.74 -17.59
N ALA A 312 -11.41 -8.63 -18.54
CA ALA A 312 -12.34 -9.64 -19.05
C ALA A 312 -12.68 -10.69 -17.98
N ILE A 313 -11.69 -11.15 -17.21
CA ILE A 313 -11.89 -12.09 -16.10
C ILE A 313 -12.76 -11.48 -15.00
N SER A 314 -12.49 -10.24 -14.60
CA SER A 314 -13.31 -9.55 -13.59
C SER A 314 -14.77 -9.41 -14.05
N LYS A 315 -14.98 -9.02 -15.31
CA LYS A 315 -16.32 -8.92 -15.90
C LYS A 315 -17.04 -10.28 -15.97
N ALA A 316 -16.36 -11.33 -16.46
CA ALA A 316 -16.95 -12.66 -16.62
C ALA A 316 -17.28 -13.31 -15.28
N SER A 317 -16.42 -13.12 -14.28
CA SER A 317 -16.65 -13.65 -12.93
C SER A 317 -17.72 -12.87 -12.14
N GLY A 318 -18.04 -11.65 -12.55
CA GLY A 318 -18.93 -10.75 -11.82
C GLY A 318 -18.38 -10.36 -10.44
N ARG A 319 -17.06 -10.41 -10.26
CA ARG A 319 -16.36 -10.21 -8.99
C ARG A 319 -15.29 -9.12 -9.12
N PHE A 320 -14.70 -8.77 -7.98
CA PHE A 320 -13.56 -7.84 -7.80
C PHE A 320 -13.86 -6.35 -7.97
N GLY A 321 -14.74 -5.97 -8.89
CA GLY A 321 -15.03 -4.55 -9.12
C GLY A 321 -13.83 -3.80 -9.72
N LEU A 322 -13.03 -4.47 -10.56
CA LEU A 322 -11.80 -3.92 -11.12
C LEU A 322 -12.05 -2.65 -11.96
N LEU A 323 -13.09 -2.66 -12.79
CA LEU A 323 -13.46 -1.49 -13.60
C LEU A 323 -14.12 -0.37 -12.78
N GLN A 324 -14.63 -0.69 -11.59
CA GLN A 324 -15.14 0.27 -10.61
C GLN A 324 -14.03 0.85 -9.73
N GLY A 325 -12.79 0.34 -9.87
CA GLY A 325 -11.62 0.76 -9.11
C GLY A 325 -11.62 0.29 -7.64
N THR A 326 -12.44 -0.70 -7.30
CA THR A 326 -12.58 -1.22 -5.92
C THR A 326 -11.92 -2.58 -5.73
N SER A 327 -11.31 -3.15 -6.79
CA SER A 327 -10.50 -4.36 -6.67
C SER A 327 -9.29 -4.06 -5.80
N ALA A 328 -8.99 -4.95 -4.86
CA ALA A 328 -7.78 -4.80 -4.07
C ALA A 328 -6.56 -4.96 -4.99
N GLU A 329 -5.51 -4.22 -4.67
CA GLU A 329 -4.17 -4.43 -5.20
C GLU A 329 -3.26 -4.82 -4.02
N THR A 330 -2.08 -5.34 -4.30
CA THR A 330 -1.04 -5.62 -3.31
C THR A 330 0.27 -5.15 -3.87
N SER A 331 1.05 -4.38 -3.11
CA SER A 331 2.26 -3.70 -3.57
C SER A 331 2.08 -3.07 -4.96
N GLY A 332 1.01 -2.28 -5.14
CA GLY A 332 0.74 -1.61 -6.40
C GLY A 332 1.72 -0.46 -6.66
N GLY A 333 1.39 0.33 -7.67
CA GLY A 333 2.19 1.50 -8.04
C GLY A 333 1.85 2.71 -7.21
N LEU A 334 2.66 3.75 -7.34
CA LEU A 334 2.32 5.08 -6.85
C LEU A 334 1.29 5.72 -7.79
N LEU A 335 0.31 6.40 -7.21
CA LEU A 335 -0.55 7.36 -7.87
C LEU A 335 -0.09 8.76 -7.50
N ILE A 336 0.44 9.49 -8.48
CA ILE A 336 1.20 10.74 -8.27
C ILE A 336 0.46 11.89 -8.94
N CYS A 337 0.24 12.98 -8.21
CA CYS A 337 -0.17 14.28 -8.75
C CYS A 337 1.07 15.03 -9.24
N LEU A 338 1.16 15.25 -10.56
CA LEU A 338 2.29 15.92 -11.21
C LEU A 338 1.83 17.14 -12.01
N PRO A 339 2.68 18.18 -12.11
CA PRO A 339 2.48 19.25 -13.09
C PRO A 339 2.37 18.66 -14.50
N ARG A 340 1.40 19.16 -15.26
CA ARG A 340 1.06 18.60 -16.59
C ARG A 340 2.25 18.59 -17.54
N GLU A 341 3.07 19.63 -17.51
CA GLU A 341 4.27 19.79 -18.32
C GLU A 341 5.41 18.82 -17.95
N GLN A 342 5.40 18.28 -16.72
CA GLN A 342 6.42 17.34 -16.24
C GLN A 342 6.01 15.87 -16.41
N ALA A 343 4.71 15.57 -16.40
CA ALA A 343 4.22 14.19 -16.40
C ALA A 343 4.72 13.34 -17.57
N ALA A 344 4.78 13.89 -18.78
CA ALA A 344 5.32 13.17 -19.94
C ALA A 344 6.82 12.83 -19.80
N ARG A 345 7.59 13.74 -19.19
CA ARG A 345 9.02 13.52 -18.93
C ARG A 345 9.24 12.51 -17.82
N PHE A 346 8.44 12.57 -16.75
CA PHE A 346 8.40 11.55 -15.70
C PHE A 346 8.17 10.16 -16.30
N CYS A 347 7.11 9.99 -17.11
CA CYS A 347 6.77 8.71 -17.74
C CYS A 347 7.87 8.22 -18.70
N SER A 348 8.59 9.13 -19.36
CA SER A 348 9.71 8.77 -20.23
C SER A 348 10.95 8.35 -19.43
N GLU A 349 11.27 9.05 -18.35
CA GLU A 349 12.45 8.80 -17.52
C GLU A 349 12.32 7.48 -16.74
N ILE A 350 11.14 7.20 -16.16
CA ILE A 350 10.88 5.94 -15.44
C ILE A 350 10.91 4.70 -16.35
N LYS A 351 10.55 4.87 -17.62
CA LYS A 351 10.63 3.83 -18.65
C LYS A 351 12.07 3.65 -19.19
N SER A 352 12.96 4.61 -18.96
CA SER A 352 14.30 4.57 -19.54
C SER A 352 15.14 3.43 -18.96
N SER A 353 16.05 2.90 -19.78
CA SER A 353 16.95 1.80 -19.37
C SER A 353 17.99 2.21 -18.32
N LYS A 354 18.04 3.49 -17.96
CA LYS A 354 18.94 4.04 -16.93
C LYS A 354 18.69 3.39 -15.56
N TYR A 355 17.48 2.90 -15.33
CA TYR A 355 17.05 2.31 -14.08
C TYR A 355 16.75 0.80 -14.21
N GLY A 356 17.40 0.10 -15.15
CA GLY A 356 17.16 -1.32 -15.41
C GLY A 356 16.22 -1.56 -16.60
N GLU A 357 15.31 -2.53 -16.51
CA GLU A 357 14.37 -2.83 -17.61
C GLU A 357 13.30 -1.74 -17.83
N GLY A 358 13.22 -0.72 -16.97
CA GLY A 358 12.34 0.45 -17.13
C GLY A 358 10.86 0.10 -17.10
N HIS A 359 10.14 0.55 -16.07
CA HIS A 359 8.69 0.27 -15.96
C HIS A 359 7.87 1.39 -16.57
N GLN A 360 6.86 1.04 -17.38
CA GLN A 360 5.96 2.02 -17.95
C GLN A 360 5.09 2.65 -16.85
N ALA A 361 4.88 3.96 -16.93
CA ALA A 361 3.86 4.68 -16.16
C ALA A 361 2.80 5.28 -17.09
N TRP A 362 1.62 5.57 -16.55
CA TRP A 362 0.46 6.03 -17.32
C TRP A 362 -0.13 7.29 -16.71
N ILE A 363 -0.43 8.29 -17.56
CA ILE A 363 -1.28 9.41 -17.16
C ILE A 363 -2.73 8.91 -17.17
N VAL A 364 -3.29 8.68 -15.99
CA VAL A 364 -4.59 8.04 -15.79
C VAL A 364 -5.74 9.02 -15.62
N GLY A 365 -5.44 10.28 -15.29
CA GLY A 365 -6.47 11.26 -14.98
C GLY A 365 -5.97 12.67 -14.78
N ILE A 366 -6.84 13.51 -14.25
CA ILE A 366 -6.57 14.93 -13.99
C ILE A 366 -7.03 15.32 -12.59
N VAL A 367 -6.47 16.42 -12.11
CA VAL A 367 -6.93 17.14 -10.93
C VAL A 367 -7.75 18.35 -11.40
N GLU A 368 -9.03 18.40 -11.02
CA GLU A 368 -9.94 19.50 -11.31
C GLU A 368 -10.28 20.29 -10.04
N LYS A 369 -10.89 21.47 -10.20
CA LYS A 369 -11.47 22.19 -9.06
C LYS A 369 -12.61 21.35 -8.48
N GLY A 370 -12.62 21.14 -7.17
CA GLY A 370 -13.65 20.31 -6.54
C GLY A 370 -13.61 20.30 -5.02
N ASN A 371 -14.25 19.30 -4.43
CA ASN A 371 -14.56 19.24 -3.00
C ASN A 371 -13.80 18.12 -2.28
N ARG A 372 -12.53 17.89 -2.65
CA ARG A 372 -11.65 16.86 -2.08
C ARG A 372 -12.19 15.43 -2.24
N THR A 373 -12.73 15.13 -3.42
CA THR A 373 -13.24 13.80 -3.79
C THR A 373 -12.47 13.20 -4.97
N ALA A 374 -12.63 11.89 -5.17
CA ALA A 374 -12.11 11.21 -6.35
C ALA A 374 -13.19 10.35 -7.00
N ARG A 375 -13.19 10.31 -8.33
CA ARG A 375 -14.10 9.50 -9.14
C ARG A 375 -13.39 8.91 -10.34
N ILE A 376 -13.88 7.75 -10.79
CA ILE A 376 -13.60 7.20 -12.12
C ILE A 376 -14.79 7.57 -13.00
N ILE A 377 -14.55 7.96 -14.25
CA ILE A 377 -15.65 8.26 -15.20
C ILE A 377 -16.48 6.99 -15.47
N ASP A 378 -17.76 7.13 -15.87
CA ASP A 378 -18.69 6.00 -16.04
C ASP A 378 -18.19 4.90 -17.00
N LYS A 379 -17.42 5.28 -18.02
CA LYS A 379 -16.84 4.39 -19.02
C LYS A 379 -15.34 4.66 -19.12
N PRO A 380 -14.53 4.21 -18.15
CA PRO A 380 -13.10 4.44 -18.19
C PRO A 380 -12.50 3.68 -19.36
N ARG A 381 -11.51 4.28 -20.04
CA ARG A 381 -10.75 3.58 -21.08
C ARG A 381 -9.82 2.58 -20.41
N VAL A 382 -9.97 1.30 -20.73
CA VAL A 382 -9.00 0.28 -20.32
C VAL A 382 -7.78 0.36 -21.24
N ILE A 383 -6.60 0.43 -20.64
CA ILE A 383 -5.32 0.26 -21.32
C ILE A 383 -4.84 -1.15 -20.97
N GLU A 384 -4.95 -2.07 -21.92
CA GLU A 384 -4.46 -3.45 -21.72
C GLU A 384 -2.93 -3.43 -21.69
N VAL A 385 -2.37 -3.85 -20.56
CA VAL A 385 -0.93 -3.94 -20.32
C VAL A 385 -0.49 -5.37 -20.54
N LEU A 386 0.23 -5.60 -21.64
CA LEU A 386 0.67 -6.95 -22.03
C LEU A 386 1.73 -7.47 -21.05
N PRO A 387 1.59 -8.72 -20.57
CA PRO A 387 2.62 -9.41 -19.78
C PRO A 387 3.97 -9.48 -20.51
N ARG A 388 5.06 -9.47 -19.73
CA ARG A 388 6.40 -9.76 -20.24
C ARG A 388 6.40 -11.14 -20.92
N GLY A 389 6.99 -11.21 -22.10
CA GLY A 389 7.04 -12.43 -22.91
C GLY A 389 5.78 -12.72 -23.75
N ALA A 390 4.70 -11.94 -23.62
CA ALA A 390 3.55 -12.07 -24.51
C ALA A 390 3.88 -11.52 -25.91
N THR A 391 3.63 -12.31 -26.97
CA THR A 391 3.67 -11.79 -28.34
C THR A 391 2.39 -11.02 -28.61
N ALA A 392 2.50 -9.77 -29.08
CA ALA A 392 1.34 -9.02 -29.54
C ALA A 392 0.71 -9.77 -30.71
N THR A 393 -0.50 -10.30 -30.54
CA THR A 393 -1.26 -10.84 -31.66
C THR A 393 -1.54 -9.68 -32.63
N PRO A 394 -1.16 -9.75 -33.91
CA PRO A 394 -1.44 -8.67 -34.85
C PRO A 394 -2.96 -8.47 -34.92
N LEU A 395 -3.42 -7.23 -34.68
CA LEU A 395 -4.78 -6.84 -35.00
C LEU A 395 -4.97 -7.09 -36.50
N VAL A 396 -5.80 -8.08 -36.85
CA VAL A 396 -6.21 -8.32 -38.23
C VAL A 396 -6.95 -7.06 -38.69
N PRO A 397 -6.51 -6.37 -39.75
CA PRO A 397 -7.25 -5.24 -40.30
C PRO A 397 -8.61 -5.75 -40.77
N GLU A 398 -9.69 -5.11 -40.32
CA GLU A 398 -11.01 -5.31 -40.90
C GLU A 398 -10.95 -4.95 -42.40
N ASN A 399 -10.87 -5.98 -43.24
CA ASN A 399 -11.05 -5.82 -44.68
C ASN A 399 -12.49 -5.43 -44.96
N SER A 400 -12.73 -4.11 -44.99
CA SER A 400 -13.85 -3.50 -45.67
C SER A 400 -13.49 -3.34 -47.15
N SER A 401 -13.99 -4.26 -47.99
CA SER A 401 -14.30 -4.00 -49.41
C SER A 401 -14.78 -5.29 -50.09
N ALA A 402 -16.10 -5.45 -50.15
CA ALA A 402 -16.74 -6.37 -51.09
C ALA A 402 -18.06 -5.78 -51.57
N SER A 403 -17.95 -4.77 -52.43
CA SER A 403 -18.94 -4.33 -53.42
C SER A 403 -18.13 -3.44 -54.38
N SER A 404 -18.12 -3.59 -55.69
CA SER A 404 -19.04 -4.21 -56.62
C SER A 404 -18.41 -4.00 -58.00
N GLU A 405 -18.39 -5.01 -58.88
CA GLU A 405 -18.40 -4.73 -60.33
C GLU A 405 -19.24 -5.79 -61.06
N PRO A 406 -20.09 -5.38 -62.03
CA PRO A 406 -20.91 -6.27 -62.82
C PRO A 406 -20.21 -6.67 -64.11
N SER A 407 -20.56 -7.82 -64.68
CA SER A 407 -20.22 -8.15 -66.06
C SER A 407 -21.33 -8.97 -66.71
N LEU A 408 -21.80 -8.38 -67.80
CA LEU A 408 -22.57 -8.87 -68.95
C LEU A 408 -22.66 -10.38 -69.19
#